data_AF-A0AAQ3S937-F1
#
_entry.id   AF-A0AAQ3S937-F1
#
_cell.length_a   1.000
_cell.length_b   1.000
_cell.length_c   1.000
_cell.angle_alpha   90.00
_cell.angle_beta   90.00
_cell.angle_gamma   90.00
#
_symmetry.space_group_name_H-M   'P 1'
#
loop_
_entity.id
_entity.type
_entity.pdbx_description
1 polymer ?
#
loop_
_entity_poly.entity_id
_entity_poly.type
_entity_poly.pdbx_seq_one_letter_code
_entity_poly.pdbx_strand_id
1 'polypeptide(L)'
;MVVDPVLGFTRDPSLRSSICSCPDCGEIMKAESLEHHQAVKHAVSELGPEDTSKNIVEIIFHSSWLKKQSPVCKIDRILKVHNTQKTITRFEEYRDSIKAKATKLPKKHPRCIADGNELLRFHCTSFACSLGLNGSSNLCNTVPQCNVCSIIKHGFKVTGGSGILTTATSGKAHDKACVDESEEKRAMLVCRVIAGRVKKNAEGGMEEYDSVAGAVGAYSNLDELVVFNPRAILPCFVVIYSGF
;
A
#
# COMPACT_ATOMS: atom_id res chain seq x y z
N MET A 1 -62.75 -3.43 -39.52
CA MET A 1 -62.36 -3.80 -38.14
C MET A 1 -61.00 -3.18 -37.90
N VAL A 2 -60.96 -2.22 -36.98
CA VAL A 2 -59.81 -1.36 -36.69
C VAL A 2 -58.84 -2.17 -35.82
N VAL A 3 -57.57 -2.27 -36.21
CA VAL A 3 -56.51 -2.82 -35.36
C VAL A 3 -55.44 -1.76 -35.25
N ASP A 4 -55.34 -1.21 -34.04
CA ASP A 4 -54.48 -0.09 -33.65
C ASP A 4 -53.05 -0.60 -33.38
N PRO A 5 -52.00 -0.12 -34.07
CA PRO A 5 -50.64 -0.55 -33.81
C PRO A 5 -49.87 0.50 -32.99
N VAL A 6 -50.19 0.59 -31.69
CA VAL A 6 -49.33 1.29 -30.72
C VAL A 6 -48.92 0.32 -29.62
N LEU A 7 -48.12 -0.67 -29.99
CA LEU A 7 -47.24 -1.36 -29.03
C LEU A 7 -45.99 -0.51 -28.88
N GLY A 8 -46.07 0.45 -27.97
CA GLY A 8 -44.91 1.15 -27.45
C GLY A 8 -43.92 0.12 -26.90
N PHE A 9 -42.74 0.05 -27.50
CA PHE A 9 -41.59 -0.57 -26.88
C PHE A 9 -41.37 0.10 -25.52
N THR A 10 -41.74 -0.58 -24.45
CA THR A 10 -41.32 -0.25 -23.10
C THR A 10 -39.81 -0.43 -23.05
N ARG A 11 -39.07 0.65 -23.36
CA ARG A 11 -37.64 0.73 -23.11
C ARG A 11 -37.45 0.65 -21.60
N ASP A 12 -36.97 -0.50 -21.14
CA ASP A 12 -36.59 -0.75 -19.77
C ASP A 12 -35.63 0.37 -19.27
N PRO A 13 -36.02 1.17 -18.26
CA PRO A 13 -35.19 2.26 -17.74
C PRO A 13 -33.86 1.79 -17.12
N SER A 14 -33.72 0.49 -16.87
CA SER A 14 -32.56 -0.10 -16.18
C SER A 14 -31.25 -0.11 -16.99
N LEU A 15 -31.28 0.24 -18.28
CA LEU A 15 -30.10 0.22 -19.16
C LEU A 15 -29.54 1.60 -19.53
N ARG A 16 -30.01 2.69 -18.92
CA ARG A 16 -29.31 3.98 -19.06
C ARG A 16 -28.02 3.92 -18.24
N SER A 17 -26.90 3.63 -18.90
CA SER A 17 -25.57 3.86 -18.32
C SER A 17 -25.51 5.33 -17.89
N SER A 18 -25.53 5.58 -16.58
CA SER A 18 -25.36 6.93 -16.06
C SER A 18 -23.94 7.37 -16.38
N ILE A 19 -23.82 8.55 -16.97
CA ILE A 19 -22.53 9.15 -17.33
C ILE A 19 -22.23 10.20 -16.27
N CYS A 20 -20.98 10.28 -15.82
CA CYS A 20 -20.49 11.30 -14.89
C CYS A 20 -19.14 11.85 -15.35
N SER A 21 -18.80 13.05 -14.89
CA SER A 21 -17.45 13.60 -15.01
C SER A 21 -16.61 13.22 -13.78
N CYS A 22 -15.33 12.93 -13.99
CA CYS A 22 -14.37 12.77 -12.91
C CYS A 22 -14.16 14.13 -12.21
N PRO A 23 -14.26 14.21 -10.86
CA PRO A 23 -14.07 15.45 -10.14
C PRO A 23 -12.61 15.97 -10.20
N ASP A 24 -11.65 15.08 -10.46
CA ASP A 24 -10.22 15.40 -10.42
C ASP A 24 -9.68 15.91 -11.77
N CYS A 25 -10.19 15.41 -12.89
CA CYS A 25 -9.73 15.78 -14.24
C CYS A 25 -10.82 16.22 -15.22
N GLY A 26 -12.10 16.09 -14.85
CA GLY A 26 -13.23 16.44 -15.72
C GLY A 26 -13.53 15.44 -16.85
N GLU A 27 -12.76 14.34 -16.99
CA GLU A 27 -13.01 13.32 -18.00
C GLU A 27 -14.41 12.69 -17.83
N ILE A 28 -15.13 12.54 -18.94
CA ILE A 28 -16.48 11.99 -18.96
C ILE A 28 -16.42 10.47 -19.16
N MET A 29 -17.09 9.72 -18.29
CA MET A 29 -17.13 8.26 -18.33
C MET A 29 -18.44 7.71 -17.75
N LYS A 30 -18.62 6.39 -17.85
CA LYS A 30 -19.73 5.72 -17.16
C LYS A 30 -19.51 5.74 -15.66
N ALA A 31 -20.57 5.90 -14.89
CA ALA A 31 -20.52 6.00 -13.43
C ALA A 31 -19.86 4.76 -12.79
N GLU A 32 -20.11 3.57 -13.32
CA GLU A 32 -19.49 2.33 -12.86
C GLU A 32 -17.96 2.27 -13.07
N SER A 33 -17.42 3.10 -13.98
CA SER A 33 -15.99 3.16 -14.28
C SER A 33 -15.24 4.22 -13.47
N LEU A 34 -15.94 5.12 -12.77
CA LEU A 34 -15.34 6.26 -12.08
C LEU A 34 -14.31 5.82 -11.02
N GLU A 35 -14.67 4.83 -10.18
CA GLU A 35 -13.76 4.31 -9.15
C GLU A 35 -12.50 3.72 -9.80
N HIS A 36 -12.64 2.97 -10.90
CA HIS A 36 -11.51 2.40 -11.61
C HIS A 36 -10.62 3.47 -12.25
N HIS A 37 -11.23 4.49 -12.85
CA HIS A 37 -10.51 5.62 -13.41
C HIS A 37 -9.69 6.33 -12.33
N GLN A 38 -10.29 6.70 -11.20
CA GLN A 38 -9.58 7.36 -10.10
C GLN A 38 -8.45 6.48 -9.55
N ALA A 39 -8.69 5.18 -9.39
CA ALA A 39 -7.70 4.22 -8.90
C ALA A 39 -6.49 4.01 -9.83
N VAL A 40 -6.56 4.47 -11.09
CA VAL A 40 -5.48 4.31 -12.07
C VAL A 40 -4.90 5.66 -12.48
N LYS A 41 -5.73 6.68 -12.68
CA LYS A 41 -5.34 8.00 -13.20
C LYS A 41 -5.01 8.99 -12.09
N HIS A 42 -5.62 8.84 -10.93
CA HIS A 42 -5.47 9.71 -9.76
C HIS A 42 -5.00 8.91 -8.54
N ALA A 43 -4.28 7.81 -8.78
CA ALA A 43 -3.85 6.90 -7.72
C ALA A 43 -2.83 7.53 -6.76
N VAL A 44 -2.12 8.57 -7.20
CA VAL A 44 -1.13 9.27 -6.40
C VAL A 44 -1.15 10.77 -6.65
N SER A 45 -0.71 11.55 -5.66
CA SER A 45 -0.42 12.99 -5.81
C SER A 45 0.94 13.32 -5.18
N GLU A 46 1.74 14.14 -5.86
CA GLU A 46 2.99 14.64 -5.29
C GLU A 46 2.75 15.60 -4.12
N LEU A 47 3.52 15.44 -3.05
CA LEU A 47 3.46 16.33 -1.91
C LEU A 47 4.31 17.59 -2.15
N GLY A 48 3.65 18.75 -2.06
CA GLY A 48 4.31 20.06 -2.14
C GLY A 48 5.14 20.37 -0.89
N PRO A 49 6.01 21.39 -0.95
CA PRO A 49 6.84 21.81 0.19
C PRO A 49 6.03 22.27 1.41
N GLU A 50 4.81 22.79 1.18
CA GLU A 50 3.91 23.24 2.24
C GLU A 50 3.12 22.10 2.92
N ASP A 51 3.17 20.87 2.39
CA ASP A 51 2.45 19.73 2.97
C ASP A 51 3.24 19.18 4.18
N THR A 52 2.67 19.33 5.37
CA THR A 52 3.26 18.80 6.62
C THR A 52 3.59 17.30 6.55
N SER A 53 2.83 16.53 5.77
CA SER A 53 3.06 15.09 5.56
C SER A 53 4.38 14.85 4.83
N LYS A 54 4.80 15.75 3.93
CA LYS A 54 6.09 15.66 3.24
C LYS A 54 7.22 15.69 4.26
N ASN A 55 7.24 16.72 5.11
CA ASN A 55 8.26 16.90 6.15
C ASN A 55 8.32 15.68 7.08
N ILE A 56 7.16 15.17 7.50
CA ILE A 56 7.10 13.97 8.35
C ILE A 56 7.71 12.76 7.64
N VAL A 57 7.34 12.49 6.38
CA VAL A 57 7.85 11.33 5.64
C VAL A 57 9.35 11.48 5.37
N GLU A 58 9.85 12.66 5.04
CA GLU A 58 11.29 12.95 4.91
C GLU A 58 12.04 12.65 6.21
N ILE A 59 11.53 13.14 7.34
CA ILE A 59 12.13 12.91 8.66
C ILE A 59 12.18 11.42 8.98
N ILE A 60 11.06 10.68 8.85
CA ILE A 60 11.02 9.25 9.18
C ILE A 60 11.93 8.46 8.22
N PHE A 61 11.94 8.81 6.93
CA PHE A 61 12.81 8.17 5.94
C PHE A 61 14.29 8.38 6.29
N HIS A 62 14.75 9.62 6.49
CA HIS A 62 16.15 9.92 6.76
C HIS A 62 16.60 9.48 8.17
N SER A 63 15.79 9.70 9.20
CA SER A 63 16.14 9.30 10.58
C SER A 63 16.28 7.78 10.74
N SER A 64 15.57 7.00 9.91
CA SER A 64 15.70 5.55 9.86
C SER A 64 16.68 5.06 8.78
N TRP A 65 17.34 5.96 8.05
CA TRP A 65 18.41 5.62 7.12
C TRP A 65 19.74 5.49 7.87
N LEU A 66 19.94 4.36 8.55
CA LEU A 66 21.07 4.15 9.47
C LEU A 66 22.46 4.07 8.80
N LYS A 67 22.54 4.19 7.47
CA LYS A 67 23.81 4.23 6.73
C LYS A 67 24.42 5.62 6.86
N LYS A 68 25.43 5.76 7.72
CA LYS A 68 26.14 7.02 7.98
C LYS A 68 27.22 7.37 6.93
N GLN A 69 27.35 6.58 5.86
CA GLN A 69 28.34 6.78 4.82
C GLN A 69 27.77 7.62 3.66
N SER A 70 28.61 8.46 3.07
CA SER A 70 28.26 9.31 1.93
C SER A 70 28.38 8.53 0.61
N PRO A 71 27.49 8.74 -0.38
CA PRO A 71 26.42 9.73 -0.42
C PRO A 71 25.23 9.37 0.49
N VAL A 72 24.66 10.40 1.13
CA VAL A 72 23.38 10.26 1.83
C VAL A 72 22.29 10.15 0.78
N CYS A 73 21.50 9.08 0.87
CA CYS A 73 20.34 8.84 0.02
C CYS A 73 19.49 10.11 -0.11
N LYS A 74 19.27 10.57 -1.35
CA LYS A 74 18.54 11.78 -1.68
C LYS A 74 17.10 11.44 -2.05
N ILE A 75 16.14 12.11 -1.42
CA ILE A 75 14.74 12.03 -1.83
C ILE A 75 14.53 12.93 -3.04
N ASP A 76 14.03 12.35 -4.13
CA ASP A 76 13.66 13.09 -5.33
C ASP A 76 12.22 13.59 -5.24
N ARG A 77 11.30 12.72 -4.80
CA ARG A 77 9.86 13.02 -4.68
C ARG A 77 9.18 12.17 -3.61
N ILE A 78 8.11 12.70 -3.05
CA ILE A 78 7.20 11.95 -2.17
C ILE A 78 5.78 12.05 -2.74
N LEU A 79 5.17 10.90 -2.97
CA LEU A 79 3.83 10.79 -3.50
C LEU A 79 2.91 10.22 -2.43
N LYS A 80 1.77 10.86 -2.18
CA LYS A 80 0.68 10.30 -1.38
C LYS A 80 -0.12 9.32 -2.23
N VAL A 81 -0.42 8.15 -1.69
CA VAL A 81 -1.22 7.12 -2.34
C VAL A 81 -2.70 7.30 -1.98
N HIS A 82 -3.54 7.42 -3.00
CA HIS A 82 -5.00 7.49 -2.88
C HIS A 82 -5.58 6.09 -3.06
N ASN A 83 -5.81 5.41 -1.94
CA ASN A 83 -6.40 4.08 -1.93
C ASN A 83 -7.92 4.17 -2.16
N THR A 84 -8.49 3.23 -2.90
CA THR A 84 -9.95 3.16 -3.06
C THR A 84 -10.63 2.85 -1.73
N GLN A 85 -11.90 3.25 -1.61
CA GLN A 85 -12.70 2.95 -0.42
C GLN A 85 -12.74 1.44 -0.14
N LYS A 86 -12.84 0.62 -1.19
CA LYS A 86 -12.79 -0.84 -1.10
C LYS A 86 -11.50 -1.36 -0.48
N THR A 87 -10.34 -0.80 -0.83
CA THR A 87 -9.06 -1.19 -0.26
C THR A 87 -8.94 -0.78 1.20
N ILE A 88 -9.36 0.46 1.53
CA ILE A 88 -9.38 0.96 2.91
C ILE A 88 -10.29 0.11 3.79
N THR A 89 -11.52 -0.16 3.35
CA THR A 89 -12.48 -0.99 4.10
C THR A 89 -11.92 -2.38 4.39
N ARG A 90 -11.28 -3.03 3.41
CA ARG A 90 -10.66 -4.36 3.60
C ARG A 90 -9.52 -4.35 4.62
N PHE A 91 -8.75 -3.27 4.67
CA PHE A 91 -7.67 -3.09 5.65
C PHE A 91 -8.25 -2.88 7.06
N GLU A 92 -9.26 -2.02 7.18
CA GLU A 92 -9.94 -1.71 8.45
C GLU A 92 -10.69 -2.95 9.00
N GLU A 93 -11.39 -3.71 8.13
CA GLU A 93 -12.01 -5.00 8.48
C GLU A 93 -10.99 -6.01 9.00
N TYR A 94 -9.81 -6.08 8.38
CA TYR A 94 -8.74 -6.94 8.86
C TYR A 94 -8.26 -6.51 10.24
N ARG A 95 -8.03 -5.21 10.46
CA ARG A 95 -7.68 -4.66 11.78
C ARG A 95 -8.72 -5.02 12.84
N ASP A 96 -10.00 -4.84 12.55
CA ASP A 96 -11.07 -5.14 13.51
C ASP A 96 -11.19 -6.64 13.77
N SER A 97 -10.91 -7.50 12.77
CA SER A 97 -10.82 -8.94 12.99
C SER A 97 -9.71 -9.32 13.96
N ILE A 98 -8.54 -8.65 13.89
CA ILE A 98 -7.42 -8.86 14.81
C ILE A 98 -7.79 -8.40 16.23
N LYS A 99 -8.41 -7.23 16.37
CA LYS A 99 -8.90 -6.72 17.66
C LYS A 99 -9.91 -7.69 18.28
N ALA A 100 -10.88 -8.17 17.50
CA ALA A 100 -11.88 -9.12 17.95
C ALA A 100 -11.26 -10.47 18.37
N LYS A 101 -10.28 -10.97 17.62
CA LYS A 101 -9.51 -12.17 18.00
C LYS A 101 -8.76 -11.95 19.31
N ALA A 102 -8.05 -10.82 19.44
CA ALA A 102 -7.22 -10.52 20.61
C ALA A 102 -8.02 -10.38 21.91
N THR A 103 -9.25 -9.84 21.85
CA THR A 103 -10.13 -9.73 23.02
C THR A 103 -10.58 -11.09 23.55
N LYS A 104 -10.73 -12.09 22.67
CA LYS A 104 -11.15 -13.46 23.02
C LYS A 104 -10.04 -14.32 23.61
N LEU A 105 -8.77 -13.91 23.45
CA LEU A 105 -7.64 -14.68 23.97
C LEU A 105 -7.53 -14.57 25.50
N PRO A 106 -7.10 -15.65 26.18
CA PRO A 106 -6.79 -15.61 27.61
C PRO A 106 -5.64 -14.63 27.91
N LYS A 107 -4.58 -14.69 27.10
CA LYS A 107 -3.46 -13.74 27.17
C LYS A 107 -3.81 -12.46 26.44
N LYS A 108 -3.88 -11.34 27.17
CA LYS A 108 -4.19 -10.04 26.59
C LYS A 108 -2.96 -9.44 25.92
N HIS A 109 -3.15 -8.93 24.72
CA HIS A 109 -2.15 -8.18 23.95
C HIS A 109 -2.67 -6.75 23.75
N PRO A 110 -2.28 -5.78 24.60
CA PRO A 110 -2.91 -4.45 24.62
C PRO A 110 -2.93 -3.73 23.27
N ARG A 111 -1.83 -3.77 22.52
CA ARG A 111 -1.78 -3.16 21.17
C ARG A 111 -2.69 -3.87 20.18
N CYS A 112 -2.71 -5.21 20.18
CA CYS A 112 -3.64 -5.96 19.31
C CYS A 112 -5.11 -5.62 19.59
N ILE A 113 -5.47 -5.35 20.85
CA ILE A 113 -6.83 -4.96 21.26
C ILE A 113 -7.14 -3.51 20.88
N ALA A 114 -6.18 -2.60 21.06
CA ALA A 114 -6.36 -1.17 20.80
C ALA A 114 -6.49 -0.86 19.31
N ASP A 115 -5.51 -1.29 18.51
CA ASP A 115 -5.35 -0.88 17.11
C ASP A 115 -4.95 -2.03 16.17
N GLY A 116 -5.02 -3.28 16.62
CA GLY A 116 -4.56 -4.43 15.84
C GLY A 116 -3.04 -4.57 15.80
N ASN A 117 -2.31 -3.87 16.68
CA ASN A 117 -0.86 -3.74 16.66
C ASN A 117 -0.39 -3.11 15.34
N GLU A 118 -0.97 -1.95 15.02
CA GLU A 118 -0.67 -1.21 13.81
C GLU A 118 0.72 -0.57 13.89
N LEU A 119 1.52 -0.76 12.84
CA LEU A 119 2.90 -0.27 12.75
C LEU A 119 3.10 0.49 11.44
N LEU A 120 3.90 1.55 11.50
CA LEU A 120 4.49 2.16 10.32
C LEU A 120 5.67 1.29 9.85
N ARG A 121 5.67 0.88 8.58
CA ARG A 121 6.70 0.00 8.02
C ARG A 121 7.16 0.46 6.64
N PHE A 122 8.38 0.09 6.28
CA PHE A 122 8.97 0.32 4.97
C PHE A 122 9.00 -0.95 4.13
N HIS A 123 8.68 -0.81 2.84
CA HIS A 123 8.83 -1.84 1.84
C HIS A 123 9.50 -1.26 0.59
N CYS A 124 10.72 -1.66 0.29
CA CYS A 124 11.45 -1.21 -0.89
C CYS A 124 11.10 -2.10 -2.09
N THR A 125 10.87 -1.48 -3.24
CA THR A 125 10.54 -2.17 -4.48
C THR A 125 11.03 -1.38 -5.70
N SER A 126 10.95 -1.99 -6.89
CA SER A 126 11.35 -1.33 -8.14
C SER A 126 10.19 -0.56 -8.79
N PHE A 127 10.54 0.44 -9.58
CA PHE A 127 9.60 1.08 -10.49
C PHE A 127 10.30 1.34 -11.83
N ALA A 128 9.57 1.23 -12.94
CA ALA A 128 10.15 1.32 -14.28
C ALA A 128 9.46 2.37 -15.17
N CYS A 129 8.57 3.19 -14.59
CA CYS A 129 7.81 4.21 -15.30
C CYS A 129 8.13 5.62 -14.78
N SER A 130 7.47 6.63 -15.35
CA SER A 130 7.65 8.03 -14.99
C SER A 130 6.68 8.50 -13.89
N LEU A 131 6.37 7.64 -12.91
CA LEU A 131 5.45 7.98 -11.83
C LEU A 131 5.94 9.21 -11.07
N GLY A 132 5.08 10.21 -10.91
CA GLY A 132 5.40 11.49 -10.27
C GLY A 132 6.27 12.44 -11.10
N LEU A 133 6.78 12.04 -12.27
CA LEU A 133 7.50 12.99 -13.15
C LEU A 133 6.51 13.92 -13.85
N ASN A 134 6.82 15.21 -13.88
CA ASN A 134 6.01 16.26 -14.52
C ASN A 134 4.54 16.23 -14.05
N GLY A 135 4.30 15.94 -12.77
CA GLY A 135 2.95 15.84 -12.19
C GLY A 135 2.17 14.58 -12.57
N SER A 136 2.82 13.56 -13.14
CA SER A 136 2.15 12.31 -13.53
C SER A 136 1.63 11.54 -12.30
N SER A 137 0.30 11.49 -12.17
CA SER A 137 -0.44 10.68 -11.18
C SER A 137 -0.86 9.29 -11.70
N ASN A 138 -0.58 9.01 -12.98
CA ASN A 138 -1.08 7.84 -13.69
C ASN A 138 -0.22 6.59 -13.40
N LEU A 139 -0.86 5.50 -13.00
CA LEU A 139 -0.22 4.19 -12.94
C LEU A 139 -0.05 3.62 -14.36
N CYS A 140 1.11 3.05 -14.65
CA CYS A 140 1.36 2.43 -15.95
C CYS A 140 0.66 1.06 -16.07
N ASN A 141 0.13 0.77 -17.26
CA ASN A 141 -0.43 -0.55 -17.60
C ASN A 141 0.48 -1.36 -18.53
N THR A 142 1.43 -0.69 -19.18
CA THR A 142 2.20 -1.23 -20.32
C THR A 142 3.62 -1.63 -19.96
N VAL A 143 4.15 -1.13 -18.84
CA VAL A 143 5.52 -1.42 -18.42
C VAL A 143 5.52 -2.72 -17.62
N PRO A 144 6.03 -3.84 -18.17
CA PRO A 144 6.17 -5.06 -17.39
C PRO A 144 7.12 -4.80 -16.22
N GLN A 145 6.88 -5.48 -15.09
CA GLN A 145 7.75 -5.41 -13.89
C GLN A 145 7.78 -4.07 -13.13
N CYS A 146 6.89 -3.11 -13.41
CA CYS A 146 6.73 -1.93 -12.54
C CYS A 146 6.00 -2.31 -11.23
N ASN A 147 6.76 -2.70 -10.22
CA ASN A 147 6.21 -3.24 -8.98
C ASN A 147 5.44 -2.20 -8.16
N VAL A 148 5.90 -0.94 -8.10
CA VAL A 148 5.13 0.14 -7.44
C VAL A 148 3.72 0.27 -8.02
N CYS A 149 3.59 0.41 -9.35
CA CYS A 149 2.27 0.53 -9.98
C CYS A 149 1.43 -0.73 -9.78
N SER A 150 2.05 -1.92 -9.82
CA SER A 150 1.35 -3.18 -9.55
C SER A 150 0.78 -3.23 -8.13
N ILE A 151 1.58 -2.85 -7.13
CA ILE A 151 1.19 -2.84 -5.72
C ILE A 151 0.07 -1.83 -5.47
N ILE A 152 0.18 -0.60 -5.99
CA ILE A 152 -0.86 0.42 -5.77
C ILE A 152 -2.17 -0.02 -6.45
N LYS A 153 -2.10 -0.58 -7.66
CA LYS A 153 -3.30 -0.96 -8.43
C LYS A 153 -3.98 -2.23 -7.93
N HIS A 154 -3.19 -3.23 -7.52
CA HIS A 154 -3.68 -4.59 -7.25
C HIS A 154 -3.47 -5.04 -5.80
N GLY A 155 -2.80 -4.23 -4.99
CA GLY A 155 -2.37 -4.59 -3.65
C GLY A 155 -1.11 -5.45 -3.65
N PHE A 156 -0.60 -5.72 -2.45
CA PHE A 156 0.52 -6.63 -2.25
C PHE A 156 0.12 -8.07 -2.60
N LYS A 157 1.08 -8.83 -3.16
CA LYS A 157 0.89 -10.24 -3.50
C LYS A 157 1.81 -11.10 -2.64
N VAL A 158 1.25 -12.17 -2.09
CA VAL A 158 1.99 -13.23 -1.40
C VAL A 158 2.32 -14.28 -2.45
N THR A 159 3.60 -14.51 -2.73
CA THR A 159 4.03 -15.47 -3.76
C THR A 159 4.66 -16.71 -3.12
N GLY A 160 4.25 -17.89 -3.55
CA GLY A 160 4.87 -19.15 -3.10
C GLY A 160 4.85 -19.40 -1.59
N GLY A 161 3.86 -18.87 -0.86
CA GLY A 161 3.79 -18.97 0.60
C GLY A 161 4.78 -18.08 1.37
N SER A 162 5.63 -17.34 0.66
CA SER A 162 6.47 -16.28 1.24
C SER A 162 5.61 -15.05 1.52
N GLY A 163 5.49 -14.68 2.80
CA GLY A 163 4.74 -13.49 3.20
C GLY A 163 5.38 -12.18 2.71
N ILE A 164 4.73 -11.08 2.98
CA ILE A 164 5.19 -9.74 2.59
C ILE A 164 6.17 -9.23 3.64
N LEU A 165 7.44 -9.13 3.27
CA LEU A 165 8.49 -8.56 4.12
C LEU A 165 8.37 -7.04 4.19
N THR A 166 8.38 -6.53 5.41
CA THR A 166 8.47 -5.11 5.72
C THR A 166 9.50 -4.87 6.82
N THR A 167 10.08 -3.68 6.85
CA THR A 167 11.11 -3.35 7.85
C THR A 167 10.75 -2.11 8.66
N ALA A 168 11.38 -1.95 9.82
CA ALA A 168 11.23 -0.78 10.67
C ALA A 168 11.99 0.45 10.13
N THR A 169 13.01 0.23 9.29
CA THR A 169 13.95 1.26 8.87
C THR A 169 14.12 1.29 7.36
N SER A 170 14.17 2.50 6.79
CA SER A 170 14.31 2.72 5.35
C SER A 170 15.61 2.09 4.79
N GLY A 171 16.72 2.21 5.51
CA GLY A 171 18.00 1.62 5.10
C GLY A 171 17.95 0.09 5.02
N LYS A 172 17.28 -0.57 5.97
CA LYS A 172 17.13 -2.04 5.96
C LYS A 172 16.19 -2.50 4.86
N ALA A 173 15.09 -1.78 4.61
CA ALA A 173 14.21 -2.05 3.47
C ALA A 173 15.00 -2.00 2.16
N HIS A 174 15.87 -0.99 2.01
CA HIS A 174 16.71 -0.84 0.84
C HIS A 174 17.68 -2.04 0.66
N ASP A 175 18.36 -2.46 1.72
CA ASP A 175 19.31 -3.60 1.68
C ASP A 175 18.62 -4.93 1.34
N LYS A 176 17.36 -5.09 1.75
CA LYS A 176 16.58 -6.31 1.53
C LYS A 176 15.83 -6.33 0.21
N ALA A 177 15.87 -5.24 -0.56
CA ALA A 177 15.19 -5.18 -1.83
C ALA A 177 15.85 -6.15 -2.80
N CYS A 178 15.12 -7.18 -3.25
CA CYS A 178 15.55 -8.06 -4.35
C CYS A 178 15.37 -7.35 -5.71
N VAL A 179 15.95 -6.15 -5.83
CA VAL A 179 16.01 -5.37 -7.05
C VAL A 179 17.42 -5.51 -7.59
N ASP A 180 17.57 -5.71 -8.90
CA ASP A 180 18.89 -5.82 -9.52
C ASP A 180 19.73 -4.58 -9.16
N GLU A 181 21.02 -4.78 -8.93
CA GLU A 181 21.94 -3.67 -8.61
C GLU A 181 22.10 -2.73 -9.81
N SER A 182 21.85 -3.23 -11.03
CA SER A 182 21.81 -2.40 -12.25
C SER A 182 20.56 -1.53 -12.38
N GLU A 183 19.50 -1.80 -11.60
CA GLU A 183 18.26 -1.04 -11.63
C GLU A 183 18.35 0.16 -10.67
N GLU A 184 18.76 1.31 -11.21
CA GLU A 184 18.88 2.58 -10.48
C GLU A 184 17.53 3.11 -9.95
N LYS A 185 16.40 2.55 -10.40
CA LYS A 185 15.05 3.05 -10.09
C LYS A 185 14.37 2.25 -8.99
N ARG A 186 14.72 2.60 -7.75
CA ARG A 186 14.09 2.08 -6.54
C ARG A 186 13.10 3.08 -5.96
N ALA A 187 12.06 2.55 -5.33
CA ALA A 187 11.08 3.34 -4.59
C ALA A 187 10.80 2.68 -3.25
N MET A 188 10.56 3.52 -2.24
CA MET A 188 10.20 3.08 -0.90
C MET A 188 8.70 3.28 -0.70
N LEU A 189 7.99 2.21 -0.39
CA LEU A 189 6.63 2.33 0.12
C LEU A 189 6.68 2.52 1.63
N VAL A 190 5.99 3.55 2.11
CA VAL A 190 5.71 3.76 3.54
C VAL A 190 4.29 3.27 3.78
N CYS A 191 4.16 2.25 4.62
CA CYS A 191 2.93 1.48 4.78
C CYS A 191 2.43 1.50 6.22
N ARG A 192 1.10 1.51 6.39
CA ARG A 192 0.44 1.07 7.62
C ARG A 192 0.34 -0.46 7.57
N VAL A 193 0.76 -1.13 8.64
CA VAL A 193 0.77 -2.59 8.72
C VAL A 193 0.12 -3.06 10.02
N ILE A 194 -0.92 -3.88 9.92
CA ILE A 194 -1.54 -4.57 11.05
C ILE A 194 -0.70 -5.81 11.35
N ALA A 195 0.16 -5.72 12.36
CA ALA A 195 1.05 -6.83 12.69
C ALA A 195 0.34 -7.95 13.47
N GLY A 196 -0.76 -7.64 14.16
CA GLY A 196 -1.43 -8.58 15.05
C GLY A 196 -0.48 -9.22 16.05
N ARG A 197 -0.68 -10.50 16.37
CA ARG A 197 0.27 -11.28 17.18
C ARG A 197 1.48 -11.65 16.34
N VAL A 198 2.64 -11.26 16.81
CA VAL A 198 3.92 -11.49 16.11
C VAL A 198 4.62 -12.69 16.74
N LYS A 199 4.89 -13.72 15.94
CA LYS A 199 5.74 -14.85 16.34
C LYS A 199 7.19 -14.39 16.41
N LYS A 200 7.85 -14.61 17.54
CA LYS A 200 9.29 -14.40 17.71
C LYS A 200 10.01 -15.75 17.76
N ASN A 201 11.24 -15.84 17.25
CA ASN A 201 11.99 -17.10 17.10
C ASN A 201 12.19 -17.90 18.39
N ALA A 202 12.06 -17.29 19.58
CA ALA A 202 12.16 -17.97 20.87
C ALA A 202 10.82 -18.55 21.39
N GLU A 203 9.69 -18.29 20.71
CA GLU A 203 8.37 -18.73 21.16
C GLU A 203 8.02 -20.09 20.53
N GLY A 204 8.38 -21.15 21.26
CA GLY A 204 7.95 -22.52 20.98
C GLY A 204 6.54 -22.75 21.49
N GLY A 205 5.54 -22.45 20.65
CA GLY A 205 4.13 -22.69 20.96
C GLY A 205 3.33 -23.01 19.71
N MET A 206 2.26 -23.79 19.91
CA MET A 206 1.27 -24.14 18.88
C MET A 206 0.26 -23.00 18.61
N GLU A 207 0.53 -21.80 19.14
CA GLU A 207 -0.33 -20.64 18.95
C GLU A 207 -0.29 -20.17 17.50
N GLU A 208 -1.47 -19.83 16.97
CA GLU A 208 -1.60 -19.15 15.68
C GLU A 208 -1.07 -17.72 15.81
N TYR A 209 -0.28 -17.24 14.85
CA TYR A 209 0.23 -15.88 14.81
C TYR A 209 -0.18 -15.20 13.50
N ASP A 210 -0.33 -13.89 13.56
CA ASP A 210 -0.76 -13.09 12.42
C ASP A 210 0.43 -12.62 11.55
N SER A 211 1.62 -12.57 12.15
CA SER A 211 2.89 -12.22 11.49
C SER A 211 4.10 -12.88 12.16
N VAL A 212 5.25 -12.82 11.49
CA VAL A 212 6.53 -13.36 12.00
C VAL A 212 7.58 -12.26 12.00
N ALA A 213 8.31 -12.12 13.11
CA ALA A 213 9.48 -11.25 13.18
C ALA A 213 10.69 -11.94 12.54
N GLY A 214 11.50 -11.20 11.77
CA GLY A 214 12.76 -11.72 11.21
C GLY A 214 13.80 -11.99 12.30
N ALA A 215 14.78 -12.85 11.98
CA ALA A 215 15.82 -13.27 12.92
C ALA A 215 16.91 -12.21 13.12
N VAL A 216 16.88 -11.48 14.24
CA VAL A 216 18.00 -10.65 14.68
C VAL A 216 18.09 -10.65 16.21
N GLY A 217 19.22 -11.13 16.75
CA GLY A 217 19.77 -10.84 18.09
C GLY A 217 18.91 -11.13 19.34
N ALA A 218 19.57 -11.18 20.50
CA ALA A 218 18.92 -11.42 21.80
C ALA A 218 18.00 -10.27 22.28
N TYR A 219 17.91 -9.18 21.52
CA TYR A 219 17.10 -8.01 21.84
C TYR A 219 16.02 -7.80 20.78
N SER A 220 14.79 -7.75 21.26
CA SER A 220 13.53 -7.74 20.53
C SER A 220 13.34 -6.53 19.63
N ASN A 221 13.96 -6.53 18.46
CA ASN A 221 13.66 -5.52 17.46
C ASN A 221 12.79 -6.14 16.39
N LEU A 222 11.56 -5.60 16.22
CA LEU A 222 10.69 -5.87 15.08
C LEU A 222 11.30 -5.25 13.81
N ASP A 223 12.60 -5.35 13.60
CA ASP A 223 13.31 -4.71 12.48
C ASP A 223 12.82 -5.27 11.15
N GLU A 224 12.52 -6.56 11.11
CA GLU A 224 11.91 -7.26 9.99
C GLU A 224 10.58 -7.89 10.45
N LEU A 225 9.55 -7.77 9.61
CA LEU A 225 8.22 -8.31 9.88
C LEU A 225 7.65 -8.85 8.58
N VAL A 226 7.23 -10.10 8.61
CA VAL A 226 6.58 -10.79 7.51
C VAL A 226 5.10 -10.95 7.83
N VAL A 227 4.24 -10.36 7.01
CA VAL A 227 2.77 -10.52 7.11
C VAL A 227 2.28 -11.45 6.01
N PHE A 228 1.34 -12.34 6.33
CA PHE A 228 0.86 -13.36 5.38
C PHE A 228 -0.46 -12.99 4.70
N ASN A 229 -1.17 -11.98 5.23
CA ASN A 229 -2.40 -11.50 4.64
C ASN A 229 -2.15 -10.18 3.89
N PRO A 230 -2.41 -10.10 2.57
CA PRO A 230 -2.31 -8.85 1.82
C PRO A 230 -3.15 -7.69 2.38
N ARG A 231 -4.25 -7.97 3.09
CA ARG A 231 -5.10 -6.97 3.72
C ARG A 231 -4.49 -6.38 4.99
N ALA A 232 -3.40 -6.98 5.49
CA ALA A 232 -2.68 -6.48 6.65
C ALA A 232 -1.79 -5.27 6.34
N ILE A 233 -1.63 -4.89 5.08
CA ILE A 233 -0.72 -3.84 4.65
C ILE A 233 -1.42 -2.85 3.71
N LEU A 234 -1.22 -1.56 3.97
CA LEU A 234 -1.78 -0.47 3.19
C LEU A 234 -0.67 0.52 2.83
N PRO A 235 -0.34 0.73 1.53
CA PRO A 235 0.63 1.73 1.13
C PRO A 235 0.03 3.13 1.28
N CYS A 236 0.74 4.02 1.96
CA CYS A 236 0.28 5.40 2.22
C CYS A 236 1.10 6.42 1.44
N PHE A 237 2.41 6.18 1.31
CA PHE A 237 3.31 7.05 0.56
C PHE A 237 4.28 6.24 -0.29
N VAL A 238 4.73 6.85 -1.38
CA VAL A 238 5.86 6.40 -2.22
C VAL A 238 6.95 7.45 -2.12
N VAL A 239 8.14 7.05 -1.68
CA VAL A 239 9.34 7.88 -1.73
C VAL A 239 10.16 7.42 -2.92
N ILE A 240 10.38 8.29 -3.89
CA ILE A 240 11.32 8.09 -4.99
C ILE A 240 12.64 8.73 -4.55
N TYR A 241 13.72 7.95 -4.59
CA TYR A 241 15.00 8.36 -4.05
C TYR A 241 16.16 7.83 -4.89
N SER A 242 17.32 8.47 -4.78
CA SER A 242 18.53 8.20 -5.55
C SER A 242 19.80 8.43 -4.71
N GLY A 243 20.97 8.10 -5.26
CA GLY A 243 22.27 8.36 -4.63
C GLY A 243 22.53 7.52 -3.38
N PHE A 244 22.42 6.19 -3.51
CA PHE A 244 22.60 5.19 -2.45
C PHE A 244 23.74 4.21 -2.77
#